data_AF-A0A533RMH9-F1
#
_entry.id   AF-A0A533RMH9-F1
#
_cell.length_a   1.000
_cell.length_b   1.000
_cell.length_c   1.000
_cell.angle_alpha   90.00
_cell.angle_beta   90.00
_cell.angle_gamma   90.00
#
_symmetry.space_group_name_H-M   'P 1'
#
loop_
_entity.id
_entity.type
_entity.pdbx_description
1 polymer ?
#
loop_
_entity_poly.entity_id
_entity_poly.type
_entity_poly.pdbx_seq_one_letter_code
_entity_poly.pdbx_strand_id
1 'polypeptide(L)'
;MSTIQEKLQAFLDEMAIDAIEERVVEYVIREVHNGRKLTDALHDPYVKNRLSEERLGHVLENPEVASALEQQISDAFQRREFGFSD
;
A
#
# COMPACT_ATOMS: atom_id res chain seq x y z
N MET A 1 -20.32 -18.74 25.23
CA MET A 1 -18.85 -18.82 25.27
C MET A 1 -18.42 -19.20 23.87
N SER A 2 -17.52 -18.43 23.23
CA SER A 2 -17.03 -18.83 21.92
C SER A 2 -16.22 -20.12 22.03
N THR A 3 -16.41 -21.01 21.08
CA THR A 3 -15.68 -22.28 21.02
C THR A 3 -14.21 -22.01 20.69
N ILE A 4 -13.33 -22.96 21.04
CA ILE A 4 -11.92 -22.89 20.66
C ILE A 4 -11.77 -22.79 19.12
N GLN A 5 -12.66 -23.46 18.38
CA GLN A 5 -12.68 -23.41 16.92
C GLN A 5 -12.96 -22.00 16.40
N GLU A 6 -13.93 -21.28 16.97
CA GLU A 6 -14.25 -19.90 16.57
C GLU A 6 -13.08 -18.94 16.85
N LYS A 7 -12.41 -19.10 18.00
CA LYS A 7 -11.22 -18.29 18.33
C LYS A 7 -10.04 -18.59 17.42
N LEU A 8 -9.81 -19.87 17.08
CA LEU A 8 -8.76 -20.27 16.16
C LEU A 8 -9.02 -19.73 14.75
N GLN A 9 -10.26 -19.80 14.27
CA GLN A 9 -10.63 -19.26 12.96
C GLN A 9 -10.40 -17.74 12.90
N ALA A 10 -10.86 -16.99 13.90
CA ALA A 10 -10.67 -15.54 13.96
C ALA A 10 -9.18 -15.14 13.95
N PHE A 11 -8.34 -15.87 14.68
CA PHE A 11 -6.89 -15.65 14.69
C PHE A 11 -6.25 -15.92 13.32
N LEU A 12 -6.63 -17.02 12.67
CA LEU A 12 -6.12 -17.34 11.33
C LEU A 12 -6.58 -16.32 10.28
N ASP A 13 -7.81 -15.82 10.40
CA ASP A 13 -8.34 -14.77 9.52
C ASP A 13 -7.57 -13.46 9.72
N GLU A 14 -7.26 -13.09 10.97
CA GLU A 14 -6.43 -11.91 11.28
C GLU A 14 -5.03 -12.03 10.68
N MET A 15 -4.34 -13.15 10.90
CA MET A 15 -3.02 -13.41 10.28
C MET A 15 -3.07 -13.38 8.75
N ALA A 16 -4.14 -13.91 8.15
CA ALA A 16 -4.30 -13.90 6.70
C ALA A 16 -4.49 -12.48 6.15
N ILE A 17 -5.19 -11.61 6.88
CA ILE A 17 -5.35 -10.20 6.52
C ILE A 17 -3.99 -9.49 6.55
N ASP A 18 -3.19 -9.71 7.61
CA ASP A 18 -1.87 -9.09 7.72
C ASP A 18 -0.94 -9.50 6.56
N ALA A 19 -0.94 -10.79 6.20
CA ALA A 19 -0.16 -11.29 5.06
C ALA A 19 -0.65 -10.79 3.68
N ILE A 20 -1.90 -10.34 3.58
CA ILE A 20 -2.42 -9.68 2.38
C ILE A 20 -1.99 -8.21 2.37
N GLU A 21 -2.08 -7.54 3.52
CA GLU A 21 -1.66 -6.16 3.71
C GLU A 21 -0.17 -5.98 3.38
N GLU A 22 0.71 -6.84 3.90
CA GLU A 22 2.15 -6.85 3.57
C GLU A 22 2.40 -6.95 2.06
N ARG A 23 1.69 -7.85 1.37
CA ARG A 23 1.81 -7.99 -0.09
C ARG A 23 1.33 -6.76 -0.86
N VAL A 24 0.33 -6.06 -0.33
CA VAL A 24 -0.15 -4.82 -0.93
C VAL A 24 0.85 -3.69 -0.70
N VAL A 25 1.47 -3.60 0.48
CA VAL A 25 2.57 -2.67 0.76
C VAL A 25 3.70 -2.87 -0.25
N GLU A 26 4.21 -4.09 -0.38
CA GLU A 26 5.29 -4.43 -1.33
C GLU A 26 4.91 -4.06 -2.78
N TYR A 27 3.67 -4.35 -3.17
CA TYR A 27 3.14 -4.00 -4.49
C TYR A 27 3.16 -2.49 -4.72
N VAL A 28 2.64 -1.70 -3.78
CA VAL A 28 2.55 -0.23 -3.89
C VAL A 28 3.95 0.38 -3.96
N ILE A 29 4.87 -0.03 -3.08
CA ILE A 29 6.28 0.43 -3.08
C ILE A 29 6.92 0.17 -4.44
N ARG A 30 6.74 -1.04 -4.98
CA ARG A 30 7.30 -1.42 -6.29
C ARG A 30 6.73 -0.55 -7.42
N GLU A 31 5.42 -0.34 -7.45
CA GLU A 31 4.78 0.49 -8.48
C GLU A 31 5.25 1.94 -8.42
N VAL A 32 5.40 2.49 -7.20
CA VAL A 32 5.90 3.86 -6.98
C VAL A 32 7.35 4.00 -7.44
N HIS A 33 8.22 3.03 -7.09
CA HIS A 33 9.60 3.00 -7.59
C HIS A 33 9.69 2.88 -9.12
N ASN A 34 8.72 2.22 -9.76
CA ASN A 34 8.61 2.15 -11.22
C ASN A 34 8.10 3.45 -11.86
N GLY A 35 7.85 4.50 -11.07
CA GLY A 35 7.41 5.81 -11.53
C GLY A 35 5.89 5.96 -11.68
N ARG A 36 5.10 4.96 -11.26
CA ARG A 36 3.64 5.09 -11.21
C ARG A 36 3.25 6.01 -10.05
N LYS A 37 2.26 6.89 -10.26
CA LYS A 37 1.77 7.75 -9.18
C LYS A 37 1.19 6.90 -8.07
N LEU A 38 1.48 7.26 -6.81
CA LEU A 38 0.97 6.57 -5.63
C LEU A 38 -0.56 6.42 -5.67
N THR A 39 -1.29 7.47 -6.04
CA THR A 39 -2.76 7.43 -6.15
C THR A 39 -3.23 6.35 -7.12
N ASP A 40 -2.54 6.20 -8.26
CA ASP A 40 -2.90 5.24 -9.30
C ASP A 40 -2.58 3.80 -8.88
N ALA A 41 -1.53 3.62 -8.08
CA ALA A 41 -1.18 2.33 -7.48
C ALA A 41 -2.21 1.90 -6.42
N LEU A 42 -2.67 2.83 -5.57
CA LEU A 42 -3.69 2.55 -4.55
C LEU A 42 -5.08 2.29 -5.13
N HIS A 43 -5.40 2.90 -6.27
CA HIS A 43 -6.67 2.70 -6.97
C HIS A 43 -6.67 1.48 -7.90
N ASP A 44 -5.55 0.75 -7.97
CA ASP A 44 -5.43 -0.43 -8.81
C ASP A 44 -6.40 -1.54 -8.36
N PRO A 45 -7.04 -2.27 -9.30
CA PRO A 45 -7.87 -3.42 -8.97
C PRO A 45 -7.18 -4.45 -8.06
N TYR A 46 -5.86 -4.62 -8.16
CA TYR A 46 -5.08 -5.50 -7.29
C TYR A 46 -5.22 -5.10 -5.81
N VAL A 47 -5.21 -3.80 -5.52
CA VAL A 47 -5.29 -3.23 -4.17
C VAL A 47 -6.73 -3.17 -3.70
N LYS A 48 -7.62 -2.56 -4.50
CA LYS A 48 -9.03 -2.35 -4.15
C LYS A 48 -9.82 -3.64 -3.90
N ASN A 49 -9.46 -4.73 -4.58
CA ASN A 49 -10.14 -6.01 -4.40
C ASN A 49 -9.63 -6.81 -3.19
N ARG A 50 -8.56 -6.35 -2.52
CA ARG A 50 -7.88 -7.09 -1.45
C ARG A 50 -7.95 -6.44 -0.08
N LEU A 51 -8.04 -5.11 -0.03
CA LEU A 51 -8.13 -4.37 1.22
C LEU A 51 -9.42 -3.56 1.31
N SER A 52 -9.93 -3.42 2.53
CA SER A 52 -10.92 -2.40 2.85
C SER A 52 -10.28 -1.00 2.83
N GLU A 53 -11.10 0.05 2.74
CA GLU A 53 -10.63 1.44 2.83
C GLU A 53 -9.89 1.73 4.14
N GLU A 54 -10.32 1.13 5.26
CA GLU A 54 -9.65 1.25 6.56
C GLU A 54 -8.23 0.67 6.51
N ARG A 55 -8.09 -0.56 5.99
CA ARG A 55 -6.79 -1.23 5.85
C ARG A 55 -5.91 -0.56 4.81
N LEU A 56 -6.49 0.09 3.80
CA LEU A 56 -5.74 0.93 2.86
C LEU A 56 -5.10 2.13 3.57
N GLY A 57 -5.75 2.66 4.61
CA GLY A 57 -5.18 3.66 5.50
C GLY A 57 -3.89 3.17 6.17
N HIS A 58 -3.86 1.93 6.65
CA HIS A 58 -2.66 1.35 7.26
C HIS A 58 -1.50 1.22 6.26
N VAL A 59 -1.79 0.89 4.99
CA VAL A 59 -0.78 0.87 3.92
C VAL A 59 -0.18 2.26 3.71
N LEU A 60 -0.98 3.32 3.78
CA LEU A 60 -0.50 4.71 3.67
C LEU A 60 0.34 5.15 4.88
N GLU A 61 0.01 4.65 6.07
CA GLU A 61 0.75 4.90 7.31
C GLU A 61 2.08 4.12 7.38
N ASN A 62 2.29 3.16 6.47
CA ASN A 62 3.52 2.38 6.44
C ASN A 62 4.73 3.26 6.08
N PRO A 63 5.79 3.29 6.91
CA PRO A 63 6.95 4.15 6.70
C PRO A 63 7.72 3.83 5.40
N GLU A 64 7.68 2.58 4.92
CA GLU A 64 8.34 2.20 3.67
C GLU A 64 7.60 2.76 2.45
N VAL A 65 6.26 2.83 2.50
CA VAL A 65 5.44 3.48 1.47
C VAL A 65 5.71 4.97 1.42
N ALA A 66 5.80 5.62 2.60
CA ALA A 66 6.17 7.03 2.69
C ALA A 66 7.58 7.28 2.11
N SER A 67 8.55 6.43 2.46
CA SER A 67 9.93 6.53 1.95
C SER A 67 10.00 6.36 0.42
N ALA A 68 9.24 5.41 -0.15
CA ALA A 68 9.16 5.22 -1.59
C ALA A 68 8.59 6.46 -2.30
N LEU A 69 7.57 7.11 -1.72
CA LEU A 69 7.01 8.35 -2.24
C LEU A 69 8.01 9.50 -2.19
N GLU A 70 8.73 9.66 -1.07
CA GLU A 70 9.77 10.68 -0.91
C GLU A 70 10.88 10.52 -1.96
N GLN A 71 11.30 9.29 -2.23
CA GLN A 71 12.26 8.99 -3.28
C GLN A 71 11.72 9.37 -4.66
N GLN A 72 10.48 9.00 -4.99
CA GLN A 72 9.84 9.37 -6.26
C GLN A 72 9.77 10.90 -6.43
N ILE A 73 9.41 11.63 -5.38
CA ILE A 73 9.37 13.10 -5.39
C ILE A 73 10.78 13.65 -5.65
N SER A 74 11.77 13.16 -4.91
CA SER A 74 13.17 13.58 -5.04
C SER A 74 13.72 13.36 -6.45
N ASP A 75 13.40 12.21 -7.05
CA ASP A 75 13.79 11.88 -8.42
C ASP A 75 13.14 12.83 -9.43
N ALA A 76 11.86 13.16 -9.26
CA ALA A 76 11.17 14.14 -10.09
C ALA A 76 11.81 15.54 -9.98
N PHE A 77 12.22 15.96 -8.77
CA PHE A 77 12.96 17.21 -8.55
C PHE A 77 14.28 17.22 -9.32
N GLN A 78 15.05 16.13 -9.27
CA GLN A 78 16.33 16.03 -9.98
C GLN A 78 16.15 16.10 -11.49
N ARG A 79 15.09 15.50 -12.02
CA ARG A 79 14.79 15.48 -13.46
C ARG A 79 14.24 16.81 -13.99
N ARG A 80 13.94 17.78 -13.11
CA ARG A 80 13.24 19.03 -13.44
C ARG A 80 11.94 18.79 -14.20
N GLU A 81 11.27 17.66 -13.94
CA GLU A 81 9.96 17.32 -14.50
C GLU A 81 8.85 18.06 -13.76
N PHE A 82 9.05 19.35 -13.53
CA PHE A 82 7.95 20.21 -13.14
C PHE A 82 7.28 20.66 -14.42
N GLY A 83 5.99 20.34 -14.57
CA GLY A 83 5.12 20.97 -15.56
C GLY A 83 4.87 22.45 -15.26
N PHE A 84 5.91 23.22 -14.93
CA PHE A 84 5.88 24.67 -15.07
C PHE A 84 6.00 24.95 -16.57
N SER A 85 4.87 24.89 -17.26
CA SER A 85 4.76 25.61 -18.52
C SER A 85 4.91 27.10 -18.22
N ASP A 86 5.86 27.76 -18.89
CA ASP A 86 5.90 29.23 -19.01
C ASP A 86 4.54 29.78 -19.50
#